data_AF-E6ZSA5-F1
#
_entry.id   AF-E6ZSA5-F1
#
_cell.length_a   1.000
_cell.length_b   1.000
_cell.length_c   1.000
_cell.angle_alpha   90.00
_cell.angle_beta   90.00
_cell.angle_gamma   90.00
#
_symmetry.space_group_name_H-M   'P 1'
#
loop_
_entity.id
_entity.type
_entity.pdbx_description
1 polymer ?
#
loop_
_entity_poly.entity_id
_entity_poly.type
_entity_poly.pdbx_seq_one_letter_code
_entity_poly.pdbx_strand_id
1 'polypeptide(L)'
;MLAPKSTHKRKRSSARSDKARKLGPSRWIVNLFPSDSSTSSAQNDESPHSHAHAGPSRNGRLDRLVDAHPLNRSLELILPLVSEASDESFDSSAELPPLVDSLIARVEQLASSHKSYRARIPLSLLLDPIFVTAYVRTGSLMALSDVAGTPGLSPHLDDSVCIDGQGTLVLSLCKDTYQTLGLTGRASHFSRLASGRAGDRTSGPDSRFIVELPLLSPSFVPGKKGYQQALDRLRQWDRSRAQALATEQTIPQSHASSKMGSSTQHAEAVTSKHATWDMLFVWSPSRAAADATAASSSSSPSSSSINEIRFPEELVRPEEVERLTLPACTPIVTDSVWVPTLHDPAQHALASTWQESQRHFSELELQSDHSSATTWLAFQDGLQEAVEWAGLASLGATPIRTFTRSDATCVYSPPSPSQPGRIVKLRWSGTSAQALLLSPLLISQIAAEVDRLVAASSSSKSPSSGASEKVQWATLSCSGFPHAPLTWRAKVPFSSLYGAKELPGNKTGLPAQVATQDVSMTDASSSEDDDEEDADSDSSLDMDGQRAPKRKTKKRSKRNIGKNQTEHTFTPSTGETGWISFCLGQAKSKVVEKQAATPRSSRWVLVELIGTDTRS
;
A
#
# COMPACT_ATOMS: atom_id res chain seq x y z
N MET A 1 17.32 -46.37 -34.54
CA MET A 1 16.44 -46.55 -33.36
C MET A 1 16.46 -45.28 -32.53
N LEU A 2 15.44 -44.43 -32.69
CA LEU A 2 15.33 -43.15 -31.98
C LEU A 2 14.65 -43.37 -30.63
N ALA A 3 15.38 -43.17 -29.53
CA ALA A 3 14.85 -43.34 -28.19
C ALA A 3 13.67 -42.37 -27.93
N PRO A 4 12.52 -42.84 -27.41
CA PRO A 4 11.39 -41.98 -27.12
C PRO A 4 11.75 -40.98 -26.02
N LYS A 5 11.72 -39.68 -26.37
CA LYS A 5 12.01 -38.59 -25.44
C LYS A 5 10.99 -38.61 -24.29
N SER A 6 11.50 -38.71 -23.06
CA SER A 6 10.72 -38.75 -21.81
C SER A 6 9.68 -37.62 -21.72
N THR A 7 8.41 -37.99 -21.85
CA THR A 7 7.22 -37.11 -21.71
C THR A 7 6.90 -36.79 -20.25
N HIS A 8 7.55 -37.46 -19.30
CA HIS A 8 7.23 -37.43 -17.88
C HIS A 8 7.57 -36.09 -17.20
N LYS A 9 8.64 -35.39 -17.65
CA LYS A 9 8.98 -34.06 -17.13
C LYS A 9 8.00 -32.96 -17.56
N ARG A 10 7.37 -33.07 -18.75
CA ARG A 10 6.38 -32.09 -19.21
C ARG A 10 5.07 -32.20 -18.42
N LYS A 11 4.60 -33.42 -18.14
CA LYS A 11 3.36 -33.68 -17.40
C LYS A 11 3.38 -33.15 -15.95
N ARG A 12 4.52 -33.23 -15.25
CA ARG A 12 4.66 -32.70 -13.89
C ARG A 12 4.72 -31.17 -13.83
N SER A 13 5.25 -30.51 -14.88
CA SER A 13 5.28 -29.04 -14.92
C SER A 13 3.91 -28.45 -15.27
N SER A 14 3.17 -29.09 -16.19
CA SER A 14 1.81 -28.65 -16.53
C SER A 14 0.87 -28.82 -15.33
N ALA A 15 0.90 -29.96 -14.65
CA ALA A 15 0.07 -30.19 -13.47
C ALA A 15 0.36 -29.20 -12.31
N ARG A 16 1.61 -28.74 -12.15
CA ARG A 16 1.95 -27.69 -11.16
C ARG A 16 1.43 -26.33 -11.59
N SER A 17 1.56 -25.97 -12.87
CA SER A 17 0.98 -24.73 -13.41
C SER A 17 -0.55 -24.76 -13.37
N ASP A 18 -1.18 -25.91 -13.60
CA ASP A 18 -2.63 -26.09 -13.55
C ASP A 18 -3.15 -26.05 -12.11
N LYS A 19 -2.40 -26.57 -11.13
CA LYS A 19 -2.75 -26.43 -9.71
C LYS A 19 -2.61 -24.99 -9.21
N ALA A 20 -1.65 -24.23 -9.75
CA ALA A 20 -1.54 -22.79 -9.48
C ALA A 20 -2.68 -21.99 -10.14
N ARG A 21 -3.20 -22.43 -11.30
CA ARG A 21 -4.39 -21.89 -11.97
C ARG A 21 -5.72 -22.24 -11.29
N LYS A 22 -5.73 -23.20 -10.35
CA LYS A 22 -6.91 -23.54 -9.53
C LYS A 22 -7.07 -22.68 -8.28
N LEU A 23 -6.06 -21.87 -7.92
CA LEU A 23 -6.27 -20.83 -6.91
C LEU A 23 -7.12 -19.75 -7.58
N GLY A 24 -8.25 -19.41 -6.97
CA GLY A 24 -9.22 -18.46 -7.51
C GLY A 24 -8.58 -17.11 -7.89
N PRO A 25 -9.28 -16.29 -8.70
CA PRO A 25 -8.73 -15.08 -9.30
C PRO A 25 -8.24 -14.07 -8.25
N SER A 26 -8.82 -14.05 -7.05
CA SER A 26 -8.49 -13.11 -5.97
C SER A 26 -7.68 -13.71 -4.83
N ARG A 27 -6.65 -12.98 -4.42
CA ARG A 27 -5.93 -13.22 -3.17
C ARG A 27 -6.19 -12.05 -2.24
N TRP A 28 -6.55 -12.33 -1.00
CA TRP A 28 -6.73 -11.30 0.02
C TRP A 28 -5.64 -11.44 1.08
N ILE A 29 -5.08 -10.31 1.51
CA ILE A 29 -4.26 -10.28 2.73
C ILE A 29 -5.14 -9.71 3.83
N VAL A 30 -5.41 -10.52 4.84
CA VAL A 30 -6.24 -10.13 5.99
C VAL A 30 -5.32 -9.84 7.17
N ASN A 31 -5.37 -8.62 7.68
CA ASN A 31 -4.69 -8.18 8.88
C ASN A 31 -5.71 -7.99 10.01
N LEU A 32 -5.51 -8.71 11.11
CA LEU A 32 -6.43 -8.73 12.25
C LEU A 32 -5.86 -7.96 13.43
N PHE A 33 -6.64 -7.01 13.96
CA PHE A 33 -6.24 -6.17 15.09
C PHE A 33 -7.16 -6.42 16.29
N PRO A 34 -6.80 -7.34 17.20
CA PRO A 34 -7.61 -7.64 18.37
C PRO A 34 -7.84 -6.37 19.20
N SER A 35 -8.96 -6.35 19.91
CA SER A 35 -9.21 -5.39 20.96
C SER A 35 -8.33 -5.69 22.16
N ASP A 36 -7.87 -4.65 22.87
CA ASP A 36 -7.04 -4.83 24.05
C ASP A 36 -7.84 -5.56 25.13
N SER A 37 -7.53 -6.84 25.35
CA SER A 37 -7.74 -7.44 26.66
C SER A 37 -6.45 -7.19 27.43
N SER A 38 -6.59 -6.51 28.56
CA SER A 38 -5.51 -6.24 29.51
C SER A 38 -4.73 -7.52 29.82
N THR A 39 -3.62 -7.76 29.13
CA THR A 39 -2.52 -8.57 29.66
C THR A 39 -1.76 -7.73 30.68
N SER A 40 -2.46 -7.33 31.73
CA SER A 40 -1.87 -7.01 33.02
C SER A 40 -1.88 -8.30 33.83
N SER A 41 -1.19 -9.35 33.36
CA SER A 41 -0.68 -10.35 34.29
C SER A 41 0.50 -9.70 34.98
N ALA A 42 0.20 -8.98 36.06
CA ALA A 42 1.17 -8.52 37.03
C ALA A 42 1.91 -9.75 37.56
N GLN A 43 3.08 -10.06 36.99
CA GLN A 43 4.14 -10.64 37.77
C GLN A 43 4.83 -9.48 38.46
N ASN A 44 4.56 -9.37 39.76
CA ASN A 44 5.36 -8.60 40.69
C ASN A 44 6.80 -9.13 40.62
N ASP A 45 7.65 -8.47 39.86
CA ASP A 45 9.09 -8.50 40.10
C ASP A 45 9.57 -7.05 40.13
N GLU A 46 9.71 -6.53 41.36
CA GLU A 46 10.38 -5.27 41.63
C GLU A 46 11.85 -5.40 41.22
N SER A 47 12.17 -4.95 40.01
CA SER A 47 13.53 -4.59 39.66
C SER A 47 13.52 -3.20 39.00
N PRO A 48 14.14 -2.18 39.62
CA PRO A 48 14.40 -0.92 38.95
C PRO A 48 15.56 -1.13 37.98
N HIS A 49 15.51 -0.51 36.81
CA HIS A 49 16.49 -0.60 35.70
C HIS A 49 16.19 -1.67 34.63
N SER A 50 15.06 -1.53 33.95
CA SER A 50 15.05 -1.81 32.51
C SER A 50 14.20 -0.76 31.79
N HIS A 51 14.81 -0.06 30.82
CA HIS A 51 14.08 0.68 29.80
C HIS A 51 13.38 -0.34 28.89
N ALA A 52 12.33 -0.96 29.40
CA ALA A 52 11.52 -1.90 28.66
C ALA A 52 10.72 -1.12 27.60
N HIS A 53 11.00 -1.44 26.34
CA HIS A 53 10.24 -1.01 25.18
C HIS A 53 8.74 -1.25 25.41
N ALA A 54 8.02 -0.18 25.76
CA ALA A 54 6.57 -0.16 25.65
C ALA A 54 6.22 -0.55 24.21
N GLY A 55 5.57 -1.70 24.04
CA GLY A 55 5.11 -2.14 22.73
C GLY A 55 4.30 -1.04 22.05
N PRO A 56 4.32 -0.96 20.70
CA PRO A 56 3.57 0.08 19.99
C PRO A 56 2.10 0.02 20.42
N SER A 57 1.57 1.17 20.84
CA SER A 57 0.13 1.34 21.09
C SER A 57 -0.67 0.83 19.90
N ARG A 58 -1.89 0.35 20.14
CA ARG A 58 -2.77 -0.29 19.15
C ARG A 58 -2.96 0.54 17.87
N ASN A 59 -3.12 1.86 18.02
CA ASN A 59 -3.13 2.81 16.89
C ASN A 59 -1.87 2.65 16.03
N GLY A 60 -0.71 2.48 16.65
CA GLY A 60 0.56 2.23 15.97
C GLY A 60 0.57 1.03 15.02
N ARG A 61 -0.30 0.03 15.16
CA ARG A 61 -0.38 -1.09 14.19
C ARG A 61 -1.21 -0.76 12.96
N LEU A 62 -2.41 -0.19 13.15
CA LEU A 62 -3.23 0.31 12.05
C LEU A 62 -2.49 1.42 11.31
N ASP A 63 -1.88 2.34 12.06
CA ASP A 63 -1.03 3.41 11.56
C ASP A 63 0.09 2.89 10.67
N ARG A 64 0.84 1.87 11.12
CA ARG A 64 1.90 1.25 10.29
C ARG A 64 1.37 0.65 8.99
N LEU A 65 0.17 0.08 9.02
CA LEU A 65 -0.45 -0.40 7.78
C LEU A 65 -0.82 0.78 6.90
N VAL A 66 -1.51 1.78 7.41
CA VAL A 66 -1.88 2.97 6.63
C VAL A 66 -0.63 3.66 6.07
N ASP A 67 0.46 3.74 6.84
CA ASP A 67 1.76 4.29 6.42
C ASP A 67 2.47 3.40 5.37
N ALA A 68 2.18 2.10 5.32
CA ALA A 68 2.64 1.19 4.27
C ALA A 68 1.86 1.36 2.95
N HIS A 69 0.83 2.22 2.94
CA HIS A 69 0.00 2.56 1.78
C HIS A 69 0.11 4.07 1.47
N PRO A 70 1.21 4.55 0.86
CA PRO A 70 1.50 5.99 0.76
C PRO A 70 0.76 6.75 -0.35
N LEU A 71 0.30 6.06 -1.40
CA LEU A 71 -0.23 6.71 -2.62
C LEU A 71 -1.75 6.57 -2.69
N ASN A 72 -2.43 7.19 -1.72
CA ASN A 72 -3.88 7.15 -1.57
C ASN A 72 -4.55 8.24 -2.41
N ARG A 73 -5.54 7.84 -3.21
CA ARG A 73 -6.32 8.73 -4.08
C ARG A 73 -7.66 9.11 -3.49
N SER A 74 -8.35 8.15 -2.89
CA SER A 74 -9.65 8.37 -2.27
C SER A 74 -9.83 7.57 -1.00
N LEU A 75 -10.60 8.12 -0.08
CA LEU A 75 -11.04 7.47 1.15
C LEU A 75 -12.56 7.53 1.19
N GLU A 76 -13.20 6.43 1.59
CA GLU A 76 -14.64 6.35 1.78
C GLU A 76 -14.95 5.71 3.13
N LEU A 77 -15.91 6.29 3.83
CA LEU A 77 -16.42 5.81 5.11
C LEU A 77 -17.91 5.49 4.95
N ILE A 78 -18.31 4.29 5.36
CA ILE A 78 -19.71 3.88 5.45
C ILE A 78 -20.04 3.61 6.91
N LEU A 79 -21.09 4.27 7.40
CA LEU A 79 -21.63 4.15 8.75
C LEU A 79 -23.04 3.55 8.69
N PRO A 80 -23.20 2.26 8.96
CA PRO A 80 -24.50 1.64 9.11
C PRO A 80 -25.18 2.08 10.41
N LEU A 81 -26.44 2.48 10.29
CA LEU A 81 -27.32 2.94 11.35
C LEU A 81 -28.49 1.97 11.48
N VAL A 82 -28.63 1.37 12.65
CA VAL A 82 -29.71 0.42 12.95
C VAL A 82 -30.52 0.96 14.12
N SER A 83 -31.86 0.90 14.01
CA SER A 83 -32.80 1.26 15.08
C SER A 83 -33.13 0.02 15.91
N GLU A 84 -33.18 0.17 17.24
CA GLU A 84 -33.60 -0.91 18.15
C GLU A 84 -35.13 -0.97 18.34
N ALA A 85 -35.90 0.01 17.83
CA ALA A 85 -37.35 0.06 17.97
C ALA A 85 -38.04 -0.59 16.76
N SER A 86 -38.94 -1.54 17.02
CA SER A 86 -39.52 -2.45 16.01
C SER A 86 -40.67 -1.90 15.18
N ASP A 87 -41.31 -0.79 15.54
CA ASP A 87 -42.69 -0.52 15.06
C ASP A 87 -43.01 0.89 14.55
N GLU A 88 -42.05 1.82 14.44
CA GLU A 88 -42.34 3.14 13.85
C GLU A 88 -41.71 3.30 12.46
N SER A 89 -42.53 3.79 11.53
CA SER A 89 -42.15 4.07 10.15
C SER A 89 -40.95 5.02 10.11
N PHE A 90 -39.87 4.59 9.46
CA PHE A 90 -38.71 5.44 9.17
C PHE A 90 -39.16 6.63 8.32
N ASP A 91 -39.31 7.80 8.94
CA ASP A 91 -39.50 9.03 8.19
C ASP A 91 -38.15 9.41 7.56
N SER A 92 -38.09 9.48 6.23
CA SER A 92 -36.85 9.70 5.47
C SER A 92 -36.24 11.10 5.66
N SER A 93 -36.91 11.93 6.46
CA SER A 93 -36.49 13.27 6.87
C SER A 93 -35.79 13.30 8.25
N ALA A 94 -35.65 12.14 8.92
CA ALA A 94 -35.07 12.06 10.25
C ALA A 94 -33.62 12.57 10.28
N GLU A 95 -33.36 13.53 11.16
CA GLU A 95 -32.03 14.07 11.45
C GLU A 95 -31.04 12.95 11.79
N LEU A 96 -29.75 13.17 11.52
CA LEU A 96 -28.71 12.21 11.86
C LEU A 96 -28.52 12.15 13.39
N PRO A 97 -28.06 11.02 13.95
CA PRO A 97 -27.77 10.97 15.37
C PRO A 97 -26.69 11.99 15.75
N PRO A 98 -26.79 12.66 16.92
CA PRO A 98 -25.82 13.70 17.31
C PRO A 98 -24.36 13.23 17.33
N LEU A 99 -24.11 11.95 17.62
CA LEU A 99 -22.77 11.37 17.58
C LEU A 99 -22.20 11.31 16.15
N VAL A 100 -23.07 11.05 15.16
CA VAL A 100 -22.70 11.02 13.74
C VAL A 100 -22.46 12.43 13.21
N ASP A 101 -23.32 13.39 13.54
CA ASP A 101 -23.08 14.80 13.19
C ASP A 101 -21.78 15.33 13.78
N SER A 102 -21.53 14.98 15.04
CA SER A 102 -20.29 15.33 15.73
C SER A 102 -19.06 14.68 15.09
N LEU A 103 -19.18 13.46 14.57
CA LEU A 103 -18.13 12.81 13.78
C LEU A 103 -17.91 13.56 12.46
N ILE A 104 -18.98 13.85 11.71
CA ILE A 104 -18.90 14.53 10.41
C ILE A 104 -18.18 15.87 10.59
N ALA A 105 -18.59 16.69 11.56
CA ALA A 105 -17.97 17.98 11.83
C ALA A 105 -16.46 17.86 12.16
N ARG A 106 -16.06 16.86 12.97
CA ARG A 106 -14.64 16.62 13.29
C ARG A 106 -13.85 16.17 12.07
N VAL A 107 -14.40 15.27 11.26
CA VAL A 107 -13.72 14.79 10.06
C VAL A 107 -13.63 15.88 8.99
N GLU A 108 -14.64 16.73 8.86
CA GLU A 108 -14.57 17.92 8.00
C GLU A 108 -13.49 18.90 8.47
N GLN A 109 -13.35 19.11 9.78
CA GLN A 109 -12.27 19.91 10.34
C GLN A 109 -10.90 19.31 9.97
N LEU A 110 -10.72 18.00 10.13
CA LEU A 110 -9.49 17.31 9.71
C LEU A 110 -9.23 17.46 8.21
N ALA A 111 -10.24 17.21 7.37
CA ALA A 111 -10.15 17.34 5.92
C ALA A 111 -9.83 18.77 5.46
N SER A 112 -10.36 19.79 6.14
CA SER A 112 -10.08 21.20 5.83
C SER A 112 -8.63 21.59 6.12
N SER A 113 -7.98 20.90 7.06
CA SER A 113 -6.56 21.11 7.42
C SER A 113 -5.59 20.39 6.47
N HIS A 114 -6.09 19.45 5.68
CA HIS A 114 -5.29 18.70 4.71
C HIS A 114 -4.84 19.60 3.57
N LYS A 115 -3.55 19.53 3.25
CA LYS A 115 -2.96 20.27 2.12
C LYS A 115 -2.31 19.28 1.16
N SER A 116 -2.81 19.24 -0.07
CA SER A 116 -2.15 18.59 -1.19
C SER A 116 -1.70 19.68 -2.16
N TYR A 117 -0.66 19.41 -2.93
CA TYR A 117 -0.13 20.34 -3.93
C TYR A 117 0.00 19.62 -5.27
N ARG A 118 -0.18 20.36 -6.35
CA ARG A 118 0.26 20.00 -7.68
C ARG A 118 1.33 20.99 -8.07
N ALA A 119 2.50 20.52 -8.49
CA ALA A 119 3.58 21.40 -8.91
C ALA A 119 4.27 20.84 -10.15
N ARG A 120 4.66 21.71 -11.08
CA ARG A 120 5.58 21.36 -12.15
C ARG A 120 7.01 21.54 -11.65
N ILE A 121 7.80 20.46 -11.63
CA ILE A 121 9.15 20.48 -11.05
C ILE A 121 10.22 19.91 -11.99
N PRO A 122 11.50 20.29 -11.83
CA PRO A 122 12.62 19.47 -12.29
C PRO A 122 12.78 18.31 -11.31
N LEU A 123 12.99 17.09 -11.81
CA LEU A 123 13.04 15.91 -10.96
C LEU A 123 14.23 15.93 -9.99
N SER A 124 15.30 16.63 -10.36
CA SER A 124 16.46 16.86 -9.50
C SER A 124 16.15 17.64 -8.20
N LEU A 125 15.02 18.36 -8.11
CA LEU A 125 14.53 18.97 -6.86
C LEU A 125 14.38 17.93 -5.74
N LEU A 126 13.95 16.71 -6.08
CA LEU A 126 13.70 15.65 -5.08
C LEU A 126 14.99 15.12 -4.44
N LEU A 127 16.15 15.48 -4.98
CA LEU A 127 17.46 15.19 -4.39
C LEU A 127 18.08 16.41 -3.71
N ASP A 128 17.50 17.61 -3.84
CA ASP A 128 18.06 18.82 -3.25
C ASP A 128 18.23 18.67 -1.73
N PRO A 129 19.43 18.94 -1.15
CA PRO A 129 19.68 18.70 0.27
C PRO A 129 18.75 19.48 1.20
N ILE A 130 18.35 20.70 0.81
CA ILE A 130 17.47 21.55 1.62
C ILE A 130 16.07 20.96 1.58
N PHE A 131 15.57 20.62 0.38
CA PHE A 131 14.25 20.01 0.20
C PHE A 131 14.13 18.65 0.91
N VAL A 132 15.13 17.78 0.77
CA VAL A 132 15.18 16.47 1.44
C VAL A 132 15.21 16.63 2.95
N THR A 133 16.00 17.56 3.48
CA THR A 133 16.07 17.81 4.93
C THR A 133 14.76 18.39 5.44
N ALA A 134 14.14 19.31 4.70
CA ALA A 134 12.94 20.00 5.12
C ALA A 134 11.68 19.11 5.13
N TYR A 135 11.58 18.14 4.21
CA TYR A 135 10.34 17.37 4.04
C TYR A 135 10.49 15.85 4.14
N VAL A 136 11.62 15.28 3.72
CA VAL A 136 11.82 13.82 3.73
C VAL A 136 12.37 13.33 5.07
N ARG A 137 13.23 14.12 5.73
CA ARG A 137 13.84 13.75 7.02
C ARG A 137 12.97 14.09 8.24
N THR A 138 12.18 15.15 8.15
CA THR A 138 11.39 15.71 9.26
C THR A 138 9.95 15.18 9.30
N GLY A 139 9.51 14.52 8.24
CA GLY A 139 8.14 14.05 8.09
C GLY A 139 8.01 13.00 6.99
N SER A 140 6.78 12.79 6.54
CA SER A 140 6.42 11.85 5.48
C SER A 140 6.02 12.62 4.23
N LEU A 141 6.97 12.79 3.31
CA LEU A 141 6.72 13.35 1.98
C LEU A 141 6.27 12.24 1.03
N MET A 142 5.09 12.38 0.46
CA MET A 142 4.64 11.55 -0.65
C MET A 142 4.52 12.40 -1.90
N ALA A 143 4.95 11.84 -3.01
CA ALA A 143 4.89 12.50 -4.29
C ALA A 143 4.56 11.48 -5.38
N LEU A 144 3.80 11.87 -6.41
CA LEU A 144 3.48 11.00 -7.55
C LEU A 144 3.39 11.84 -8.83
N SER A 145 4.00 11.35 -9.90
CA SER A 145 3.85 11.92 -11.24
C SER A 145 2.37 11.90 -11.66
N ASP A 146 1.82 13.05 -11.98
CA ASP A 146 0.46 13.20 -12.46
C ASP A 146 0.38 12.87 -13.96
N VAL A 147 -0.44 11.89 -14.31
CA VAL A 147 -0.65 11.45 -15.69
C VAL A 147 -1.75 12.28 -16.37
N ALA A 148 -2.50 13.10 -15.62
CA ALA A 148 -3.51 14.02 -16.14
C ALA A 148 -2.92 15.35 -16.66
N GLY A 149 -1.59 15.45 -16.79
CA GLY A 149 -0.88 16.64 -17.27
C GLY A 149 -1.15 17.00 -18.74
N THR A 150 -1.11 18.31 -19.02
CA THR A 150 -1.34 19.00 -20.31
C THR A 150 -0.76 18.35 -21.58
N PRO A 151 -1.40 18.54 -22.75
CA PRO A 151 -0.93 18.02 -24.04
C PRO A 151 0.36 18.72 -24.48
N GLY A 152 1.36 17.96 -24.93
CA GLY A 152 2.60 18.52 -25.48
C GLY A 152 3.89 17.78 -25.10
N LEU A 153 3.81 16.76 -24.24
CA LEU A 153 4.68 15.59 -24.30
C LEU A 153 3.73 14.42 -24.50
N SER A 154 3.96 13.61 -25.53
CA SER A 154 3.00 12.59 -25.93
C SER A 154 2.44 11.78 -24.73
N PRO A 155 1.12 11.50 -24.68
CA PRO A 155 0.51 10.56 -23.73
C PRO A 155 0.97 9.09 -23.92
N HIS A 156 2.11 8.88 -24.58
CA HIS A 156 2.68 7.59 -24.94
C HIS A 156 4.05 7.33 -24.25
N LEU A 157 4.50 8.18 -23.32
CA LEU A 157 5.80 8.03 -22.64
C LEU A 157 5.67 7.72 -21.14
N ASP A 158 5.14 6.52 -20.91
CA ASP A 158 5.32 5.49 -19.89
C ASP A 158 6.20 5.63 -18.62
N ASP A 159 6.98 6.70 -18.43
CA ASP A 159 7.79 6.87 -17.22
C ASP A 159 6.95 7.42 -16.07
N SER A 160 7.04 6.81 -14.89
CA SER A 160 6.36 7.26 -13.68
C SER A 160 7.32 7.37 -12.51
N VAL A 161 7.08 8.36 -11.65
CA VAL A 161 7.96 8.68 -10.53
C VAL A 161 7.14 8.89 -9.27
N CYS A 162 7.61 8.37 -8.13
CA CYS A 162 6.98 8.64 -6.85
C CYS A 162 7.96 8.65 -5.67
N ILE A 163 7.56 9.26 -4.56
CA ILE A 163 8.17 9.11 -3.23
C ILE A 163 7.16 8.41 -2.32
N ASP A 164 7.63 7.40 -1.60
CA ASP A 164 6.81 6.47 -0.80
C ASP A 164 6.47 6.93 0.63
N GLY A 165 6.77 8.18 1.01
CA GLY A 165 6.62 8.64 2.41
C GLY A 165 7.70 8.13 3.37
N GLN A 166 8.41 7.05 3.01
CA GLN A 166 9.49 6.43 3.80
C GLN A 166 10.88 6.88 3.34
N GLY A 167 10.95 7.83 2.40
CA GLY A 167 12.19 8.41 1.89
C GLY A 167 12.85 7.59 0.78
N THR A 168 12.09 6.79 0.03
CA THR A 168 12.57 6.17 -1.21
C THR A 168 11.96 6.89 -2.41
N LEU A 169 12.81 7.41 -3.29
CA LEU A 169 12.40 7.88 -4.62
C LEU A 169 12.43 6.69 -5.58
N VAL A 170 11.29 6.40 -6.21
CA VAL A 170 11.12 5.27 -7.12
C VAL A 170 10.78 5.77 -8.52
N LEU A 171 11.56 5.32 -9.50
CA LEU A 171 11.38 5.61 -10.92
C LEU A 171 10.97 4.31 -11.62
N SER A 172 9.78 4.28 -12.20
CA SER A 172 9.35 3.25 -13.16
C SER A 172 9.61 3.76 -14.56
N LEU A 173 10.67 3.24 -15.18
CA LEU A 173 11.19 3.73 -16.45
C LEU A 173 10.93 2.75 -17.58
N CYS A 174 10.65 3.26 -18.76
CA CYS A 174 10.74 2.53 -20.01
C CYS A 174 12.17 2.12 -20.31
N LYS A 175 12.32 1.11 -21.16
CA LYS A 175 13.63 0.58 -21.55
C LYS A 175 14.59 1.65 -22.05
N ASP A 176 14.12 2.52 -22.94
CA ASP A 176 14.98 3.52 -23.60
C ASP A 176 15.40 4.60 -22.60
N THR A 177 14.47 5.07 -21.76
CA THR A 177 14.77 5.99 -20.67
C THR A 177 15.75 5.37 -19.67
N TYR A 178 15.52 4.13 -19.24
CA TYR A 178 16.40 3.44 -18.28
C TYR A 178 17.84 3.34 -18.81
N GLN A 179 18.00 2.94 -20.08
CA GLN A 179 19.31 2.82 -20.72
C GLN A 179 20.01 4.17 -20.88
N THR A 180 19.26 5.22 -21.23
CA THR A 180 19.79 6.57 -21.43
C THR A 180 20.16 7.24 -20.10
N LEU A 181 19.29 7.12 -19.10
CA LEU A 181 19.52 7.66 -17.76
C LEU A 181 20.71 6.98 -17.08
N GLY A 182 20.88 5.68 -17.33
CA GLY A 182 22.03 4.89 -16.90
C GLY A 182 22.18 4.80 -15.37
N LEU A 183 21.06 4.86 -14.65
CA LEU A 183 20.99 4.55 -13.23
C LEU A 183 20.86 3.04 -13.02
N THR A 184 21.42 2.56 -11.91
CA THR A 184 21.31 1.15 -11.54
C THR A 184 19.90 0.85 -11.05
N GLY A 185 19.20 -0.01 -11.77
CA GLY A 185 17.88 -0.50 -11.38
C GLY A 185 17.71 -1.98 -11.68
N ARG A 186 16.47 -2.45 -11.61
CA ARG A 186 16.06 -3.82 -11.91
C ARG A 186 14.96 -3.83 -12.96
N ALA A 187 14.90 -4.87 -13.78
CA ALA A 187 13.76 -5.07 -14.66
C ALA A 187 12.50 -5.33 -13.83
N SER A 188 11.40 -4.67 -14.16
CA SER A 188 10.10 -4.98 -13.57
C SER A 188 9.67 -6.38 -13.98
N HIS A 189 9.30 -7.19 -12.99
CA HIS A 189 8.84 -8.57 -13.16
C HIS A 189 7.51 -8.67 -13.91
N PHE A 190 6.79 -7.56 -14.05
CA PHE A 190 5.37 -7.53 -14.37
C PHE A 190 5.04 -6.93 -15.72
N SER A 191 5.93 -6.10 -16.21
CA SER A 191 5.84 -5.52 -17.54
C SER A 191 6.67 -6.38 -18.51
N ARG A 192 6.24 -7.62 -18.74
CA ARG A 192 6.81 -8.44 -19.82
C ARG A 192 5.85 -8.45 -20.99
N LEU A 193 6.36 -8.08 -22.15
CA LEU A 193 5.59 -8.20 -23.38
C LEU A 193 5.29 -9.69 -23.67
N ALA A 194 4.21 -9.96 -24.39
CA ALA A 194 3.96 -11.31 -24.88
C ALA A 194 5.09 -11.70 -25.83
N SER A 195 5.65 -12.90 -25.69
CA SER A 195 6.84 -13.30 -26.47
C SER A 195 6.55 -13.58 -27.96
N GLY A 196 5.31 -13.34 -28.41
CA GLY A 196 4.80 -13.75 -29.73
C GLY A 196 4.66 -15.26 -29.91
N ARG A 197 5.05 -16.10 -28.94
CA ARG A 197 4.90 -17.56 -29.03
C ARG A 197 3.52 -17.96 -28.50
N ALA A 198 2.79 -18.73 -29.29
CA ALA A 198 1.51 -19.31 -28.87
C ALA A 198 1.70 -20.08 -27.55
N GLY A 199 1.05 -19.60 -26.49
CA GLY A 199 1.11 -20.20 -25.15
C GLY A 199 2.21 -19.69 -24.22
N ASP A 200 3.11 -18.78 -24.65
CA ASP A 200 4.15 -18.19 -23.81
C ASP A 200 3.99 -16.66 -23.70
N ARG A 201 3.12 -16.24 -22.77
CA ARG A 201 2.75 -14.83 -22.55
C ARG A 201 3.63 -14.10 -21.53
N THR A 202 4.66 -14.76 -20.97
CA THR A 202 5.50 -14.21 -19.88
C THR A 202 7.00 -14.19 -20.20
N SER A 203 7.40 -14.52 -21.44
CA SER A 203 8.80 -14.59 -21.86
C SER A 203 9.23 -13.55 -22.88
N GLY A 204 8.38 -12.58 -23.23
CA GLY A 204 8.80 -11.45 -24.06
C GLY A 204 9.70 -10.48 -23.27
N PRO A 205 10.28 -9.49 -23.97
CA PRO A 205 11.23 -8.56 -23.38
C PRO A 205 10.59 -7.74 -22.25
N ASP A 206 11.40 -7.46 -21.23
CA ASP A 206 11.03 -6.56 -20.14
C ASP A 206 10.79 -5.16 -20.74
N SER A 207 9.60 -4.60 -20.55
CA SER A 207 9.23 -3.27 -21.06
C SER A 207 9.46 -2.15 -20.06
N ARG A 208 9.57 -2.45 -18.75
CA ARG A 208 9.85 -1.46 -17.70
C ARG A 208 10.95 -1.88 -16.73
N PHE A 209 11.58 -0.89 -16.13
CA PHE A 209 12.68 -0.98 -15.20
C PHE A 209 12.40 -0.09 -13.98
N ILE A 210 12.67 -0.61 -12.79
CA ILE A 210 12.50 0.11 -11.53
C ILE A 210 13.86 0.55 -11.01
N VAL A 211 14.01 1.84 -10.74
CA VAL A 211 15.17 2.44 -10.06
C VAL A 211 14.71 2.94 -8.69
N GLU A 212 15.39 2.54 -7.63
CA GLU A 212 15.09 2.94 -6.25
C GLU A 212 16.27 3.74 -5.69
N LEU A 213 16.02 4.96 -5.24
CA LEU A 213 17.01 5.85 -4.64
C LEU A 213 16.64 6.09 -3.16
N PRO A 214 17.37 5.50 -2.20
CA PRO A 214 17.05 5.60 -0.78
C PRO A 214 17.58 6.92 -0.20
N LEU A 215 16.76 7.97 -0.21
CA LEU A 215 17.11 9.34 0.17
C LEU A 215 17.51 9.49 1.65
N LEU A 216 17.07 8.56 2.49
CA LEU A 216 17.41 8.51 3.92
C LEU A 216 18.61 7.61 4.25
N SER A 217 19.16 6.88 3.26
CA SER A 217 20.29 5.99 3.52
C SER A 217 21.55 6.80 3.85
N PRO A 218 22.32 6.41 4.90
CA PRO A 218 23.61 7.05 5.18
C PRO A 218 24.62 6.87 4.04
N SER A 219 24.43 5.88 3.15
CA SER A 219 25.25 5.69 1.95
C SER A 219 24.89 6.64 0.80
N PHE A 220 23.75 7.33 0.87
CA PHE A 220 23.21 8.18 -0.18
C PHE A 220 23.03 9.62 0.33
N VAL A 221 24.17 10.29 0.55
CA VAL A 221 24.22 11.67 1.05
C VAL A 221 25.05 12.55 0.11
N PRO A 222 24.84 13.88 0.12
CA PRO A 222 25.66 14.83 -0.66
C PRO A 222 27.16 14.60 -0.48
N GLY A 223 27.91 14.69 -1.58
CA GLY A 223 29.36 14.44 -1.61
C GLY A 223 29.75 12.98 -1.85
N LYS A 224 28.85 12.00 -1.67
CA LYS A 224 29.13 10.60 -2.04
C LYS A 224 28.91 10.37 -3.53
N LYS A 225 29.74 9.50 -4.12
CA LYS A 225 29.72 9.16 -5.55
C LYS A 225 28.32 8.74 -6.03
N GLY A 226 27.63 7.88 -5.28
CA GLY A 226 26.30 7.40 -5.66
C GLY A 226 25.24 8.50 -5.71
N TYR A 227 25.24 9.40 -4.73
CA TYR A 227 24.34 10.56 -4.71
C TYR A 227 24.67 11.54 -5.84
N GLN A 228 25.95 11.89 -6.02
CA GLN A 228 26.38 12.82 -7.05
C GLN A 228 26.06 12.31 -8.45
N GLN A 229 26.34 11.04 -8.71
CA GLN A 229 25.97 10.40 -9.97
C GLN A 229 24.46 10.46 -10.21
N ALA A 230 23.64 10.16 -9.21
CA ALA A 230 22.19 10.23 -9.37
C ALA A 230 21.71 11.66 -9.66
N LEU A 231 22.20 12.64 -8.91
CA LEU A 231 21.88 14.05 -9.12
C LEU A 231 22.27 14.53 -10.52
N ASP A 232 23.48 14.20 -10.99
CA ASP A 232 23.96 14.60 -12.31
C ASP A 232 23.13 13.99 -13.45
N ARG A 233 22.74 12.71 -13.32
CA ARG A 233 21.87 12.04 -14.29
C ARG A 233 20.46 12.63 -14.31
N LEU A 234 19.87 12.92 -13.15
CA LEU A 234 18.56 13.56 -13.09
C LEU A 234 18.58 14.99 -13.65
N ARG A 235 19.62 15.78 -13.36
CA ARG A 235 19.79 17.11 -13.96
C ARG A 235 19.95 17.06 -15.47
N GLN A 236 20.73 16.11 -15.98
CA GLN A 236 20.85 15.92 -17.43
C GLN A 236 19.51 15.52 -18.05
N TRP A 237 18.73 14.68 -17.37
CA TRP A 237 17.41 14.28 -17.82
C TRP A 237 16.41 15.44 -17.84
N ASP A 238 16.40 16.27 -16.80
CA ASP A 238 15.59 17.50 -16.74
C ASP A 238 15.90 18.43 -17.92
N ARG A 239 17.19 18.64 -18.23
CA ARG A 239 17.60 19.44 -19.41
C ARG A 239 17.13 18.83 -20.72
N SER A 240 17.33 17.53 -20.91
CA SER A 240 16.93 16.84 -22.14
C SER A 240 15.42 16.88 -22.36
N ARG A 241 14.61 16.72 -21.29
CA ARG A 241 13.15 16.82 -21.36
C ARG A 241 12.70 18.24 -21.69
N ALA A 242 13.32 19.25 -21.08
CA ALA A 242 12.97 20.65 -21.34
C ALA A 242 13.30 21.07 -22.79
N GLN A 243 14.43 20.61 -23.33
CA GLN A 243 14.81 20.82 -24.73
C GLN A 243 13.84 20.14 -25.70
N ALA A 244 13.42 18.90 -25.41
CA ALA A 244 12.45 18.18 -26.22
C ALA A 244 11.10 18.93 -26.26
N LEU A 245 10.61 19.38 -25.10
CA LEU A 245 9.39 20.19 -24.98
C LEU A 245 9.46 21.49 -25.79
N ALA A 246 10.58 22.22 -25.69
CA ALA A 246 10.77 23.46 -26.45
C ALA A 246 10.79 23.21 -27.96
N THR A 247 11.33 22.06 -28.40
CA THR A 247 11.36 21.66 -29.81
C THR A 247 9.95 21.27 -30.31
N GLU A 248 9.17 20.53 -29.52
CA GLU A 248 7.80 20.16 -29.90
C GLU A 248 6.87 21.38 -30.00
N GLN A 249 7.04 22.39 -29.12
CA GLN A 249 6.25 23.62 -29.14
C GLN A 249 6.61 24.57 -30.29
N THR A 250 7.78 24.41 -30.92
CA THR A 250 8.28 25.32 -31.96
C THR A 250 8.08 24.82 -33.40
N ILE A 251 7.41 23.68 -33.61
CA ILE A 251 7.12 23.13 -34.95
C ILE A 251 5.66 23.42 -35.36
N PRO A 252 5.35 24.53 -36.03
CA PRO A 252 4.36 24.53 -37.09
C PRO A 252 5.07 24.07 -38.38
N GLN A 253 4.71 22.88 -38.88
CA GLN A 253 5.04 22.41 -40.25
C GLN A 253 6.41 22.82 -40.82
N SER A 254 7.48 22.11 -40.48
CA SER A 254 8.64 22.06 -41.37
C SER A 254 9.35 20.72 -41.26
N HIS A 255 9.26 19.95 -42.35
CA HIS A 255 10.08 18.77 -42.59
C HIS A 255 11.55 19.18 -42.62
N ALA A 256 12.28 18.95 -41.53
CA ALA A 256 13.74 18.94 -41.57
C ALA A 256 14.30 17.97 -40.53
N SER A 257 14.95 16.94 -41.04
CA SER A 257 15.77 15.97 -40.31
C SER A 257 16.78 16.68 -39.41
N SER A 258 16.70 16.47 -38.09
CA SER A 258 17.68 16.99 -37.14
C SER A 258 18.51 15.87 -36.51
N LYS A 259 19.79 15.86 -36.90
CA LYS A 259 20.90 15.19 -36.22
C LYS A 259 21.05 15.83 -34.83
N MET A 260 21.05 15.03 -33.76
CA MET A 260 21.42 15.50 -32.42
C MET A 260 22.84 16.08 -32.43
N GLY A 261 22.97 17.39 -32.25
CA GLY A 261 24.25 18.07 -32.11
C GLY A 261 24.82 17.87 -30.71
N SER A 262 26.05 17.36 -30.60
CA SER A 262 26.82 17.36 -29.36
C SER A 262 27.30 18.79 -29.08
N SER A 263 26.54 19.53 -28.30
CA SER A 263 26.93 20.85 -27.79
C SER A 263 27.64 20.66 -26.43
N THR A 264 28.95 20.86 -26.43
CA THR A 264 29.81 21.01 -25.24
C THR A 264 29.58 22.39 -24.60
N GLN A 265 28.35 22.68 -24.17
CA GLN A 265 28.08 23.82 -23.29
C GLN A 265 28.44 23.43 -21.86
N HIS A 266 29.16 24.31 -21.16
CA HIS A 266 29.34 24.23 -19.70
C HIS A 266 28.00 23.94 -19.03
N ALA A 267 27.99 23.00 -18.08
CA ALA A 267 26.78 22.46 -17.49
C ALA A 267 25.87 23.56 -16.92
N GLU A 268 24.90 24.00 -17.71
CA GLU A 268 23.90 25.00 -17.32
C GLU A 268 23.23 24.57 -16.02
N ALA A 269 23.15 25.49 -15.06
CA ALA A 269 22.49 25.22 -13.79
C ALA A 269 21.01 24.89 -14.04
N VAL A 270 20.50 23.87 -13.36
CA VAL A 270 19.07 23.55 -13.42
C VAL A 270 18.32 24.65 -12.69
N THR A 271 17.24 25.12 -13.31
CA THR A 271 16.37 26.21 -12.88
C THR A 271 14.93 25.85 -13.18
N SER A 272 13.98 26.70 -12.80
CA SER A 272 12.55 26.53 -13.09
C SER A 272 12.20 26.36 -14.57
N LYS A 273 13.06 26.81 -15.51
CA LYS A 273 12.89 26.54 -16.96
C LYS A 273 12.98 25.06 -17.33
N HIS A 274 13.57 24.25 -16.46
CA HIS A 274 13.75 22.81 -16.64
C HIS A 274 12.66 21.98 -15.94
N ALA A 275 11.66 22.65 -15.36
CA ALA A 275 10.53 22.00 -14.72
C ALA A 275 9.62 21.36 -15.77
N THR A 276 9.57 20.02 -15.81
CA THR A 276 8.84 19.28 -16.85
C THR A 276 7.96 18.15 -16.28
N TRP A 277 8.01 17.95 -14.96
CA TRP A 277 7.25 16.91 -14.28
C TRP A 277 6.07 17.52 -13.54
N ASP A 278 4.86 17.22 -14.00
CA ASP A 278 3.66 17.51 -13.21
C ASP A 278 3.58 16.46 -12.09
N MET A 279 3.62 16.92 -10.85
CA MET A 279 3.72 16.07 -9.66
C MET A 279 2.66 16.46 -8.64
N LEU A 280 1.97 15.46 -8.10
CA LEU A 280 1.17 15.60 -6.88
C LEU A 280 2.08 15.44 -5.68
N PHE A 281 1.88 16.27 -4.67
CA PHE A 281 2.58 16.23 -3.39
C PHE A 281 1.62 16.27 -2.23
N VAL A 282 1.97 15.54 -1.18
CA VAL A 282 1.41 15.72 0.15
C VAL A 282 2.51 15.50 1.17
N TRP A 283 2.55 16.34 2.19
CA TRP A 283 3.49 16.21 3.29
C TRP A 283 2.74 16.16 4.60
N SER A 284 3.26 15.38 5.54
CA SER A 284 2.76 15.34 6.90
C SER A 284 3.92 15.30 7.87
N PRO A 285 3.85 16.02 8.99
CA PRO A 285 4.86 15.94 10.03
C PRO A 285 4.86 14.52 10.63
N SER A 286 5.91 14.18 11.37
CA SER A 286 5.90 12.95 12.17
C SER A 286 4.69 12.92 13.10
N ARG A 287 4.14 11.74 13.38
CA ARG A 287 2.96 11.58 14.26
C ARG A 287 3.17 12.20 15.64
N ALA A 288 4.35 12.00 16.23
CA ALA A 288 4.71 12.62 17.51
C ALA A 288 4.67 14.16 17.45
N ALA A 289 5.13 14.76 16.34
CA ALA A 289 5.04 16.21 16.14
C ALA A 289 3.61 16.68 15.89
N ALA A 290 2.81 15.90 15.14
CA ALA A 290 1.39 16.18 14.92
C ALA A 290 0.61 16.16 16.25
N ASP A 291 0.84 15.14 17.09
CA ASP A 291 0.17 14.97 18.39
C ASP A 291 0.58 16.08 19.37
N ALA A 292 1.87 16.41 19.43
CA ALA A 292 2.36 17.53 20.24
C ALA A 292 1.73 18.87 19.80
N THR A 293 1.60 19.07 18.49
CA THR A 293 0.94 20.26 17.93
C THR A 293 -0.54 20.29 18.30
N ALA A 294 -1.26 19.17 18.16
CA ALA A 294 -2.67 19.05 18.51
C ALA A 294 -2.94 19.28 20.01
N ALA A 295 -2.02 18.88 20.89
CA ALA A 295 -2.11 19.17 22.32
C ALA A 295 -1.91 20.68 22.61
N SER A 296 -1.00 21.34 21.88
CA SER A 296 -0.65 22.75 22.06
C SER A 296 -1.59 23.75 21.37
N SER A 297 -2.30 23.33 20.32
CA SER A 297 -3.20 24.20 19.54
C SER A 297 -4.50 24.56 20.26
N SER A 298 -4.71 24.05 21.48
CA SER A 298 -5.75 24.52 22.39
C SER A 298 -5.57 25.99 22.84
N SER A 299 -4.43 26.63 22.55
CA SER A 299 -4.14 28.00 23.02
C SER A 299 -3.68 29.03 21.97
N SER A 300 -3.57 28.74 20.67
CA SER A 300 -3.22 29.78 19.66
C SER A 300 -3.57 29.42 18.20
N PRO A 301 -4.19 30.32 17.41
CA PRO A 301 -4.67 30.08 16.04
C PRO A 301 -3.60 30.22 14.92
N SER A 302 -2.31 30.35 15.24
CA SER A 302 -1.24 30.64 14.27
C SER A 302 -0.49 29.42 13.71
N SER A 303 -0.90 28.18 14.02
CA SER A 303 -0.19 26.95 13.61
C SER A 303 -0.42 26.50 12.15
N SER A 304 -1.01 27.35 11.30
CA SER A 304 -1.43 27.02 9.93
C SER A 304 -0.27 26.77 8.95
N SER A 305 0.96 27.08 9.34
CA SER A 305 2.17 26.94 8.54
C SER A 305 2.85 25.57 8.64
N ILE A 306 2.49 24.72 9.61
CA ILE A 306 3.25 23.50 9.89
C ILE A 306 3.17 22.49 8.75
N ASN A 307 2.03 22.39 8.05
CA ASN A 307 1.79 21.38 7.00
C ASN A 307 1.97 21.90 5.56
N GLU A 308 2.80 22.90 5.36
CA GLU A 308 2.98 23.55 4.06
C GLU A 308 4.27 23.12 3.37
N ILE A 309 4.16 22.76 2.09
CA ILE A 309 5.34 22.55 1.24
C ILE A 309 5.69 23.87 0.57
N ARG A 310 6.90 24.36 0.86
CA ARG A 310 7.52 25.49 0.17
C ARG A 310 8.45 24.95 -0.91
N PHE A 311 8.16 25.34 -2.15
CA PHE A 311 8.99 25.03 -3.30
C PHE A 311 10.01 26.16 -3.52
N PRO A 312 11.29 25.85 -3.80
CA PRO A 312 12.30 26.87 -4.09
C PRO A 312 11.98 27.57 -5.42
N GLU A 313 11.86 28.91 -5.41
CA GLU A 313 11.47 29.73 -6.57
C GLU A 313 12.46 29.60 -7.74
N GLU A 314 13.73 29.34 -7.43
CA GLU A 314 14.77 29.13 -8.42
C GLU A 314 14.59 27.82 -9.21
N LEU A 315 13.89 26.83 -8.66
CA LEU A 315 13.63 25.52 -9.27
C LEU A 315 12.18 25.33 -9.71
N VAL A 316 11.23 26.04 -9.11
CA VAL A 316 9.79 25.87 -9.35
C VAL A 316 9.15 27.24 -9.42
N ARG A 317 8.40 27.51 -10.50
CA ARG A 317 7.73 28.80 -10.61
C ARG A 317 6.51 28.84 -9.69
N PRO A 318 6.27 29.94 -8.94
CA PRO A 318 5.11 30.04 -8.06
C PRO A 318 3.77 29.82 -8.78
N GLU A 319 3.65 30.28 -10.03
CA GLU A 319 2.47 30.08 -10.88
C GLU A 319 2.24 28.63 -11.33
N GLU A 320 3.27 27.78 -11.22
CA GLU A 320 3.20 26.36 -11.53
C GLU A 320 2.93 25.50 -10.29
N VAL A 321 2.69 26.13 -9.13
CA VAL A 321 2.29 25.46 -7.88
C VAL A 321 0.82 25.74 -7.58
N GLU A 322 0.00 24.71 -7.66
CA GLU A 322 -1.42 24.74 -7.31
C GLU A 322 -1.62 24.04 -5.96
N ARG A 323 -2.22 24.74 -4.99
CA ARG A 323 -2.67 24.11 -3.74
C ARG A 323 -4.04 23.48 -3.96
N LEU A 324 -4.13 22.18 -3.73
CA LEU A 324 -5.34 21.39 -3.84
C LEU A 324 -5.99 21.23 -2.47
N THR A 325 -7.25 21.61 -2.37
CA THR A 325 -8.07 21.43 -1.16
C THR A 325 -9.03 20.27 -1.35
N LEU A 326 -9.29 19.53 -0.27
CA LEU A 326 -10.36 18.54 -0.28
C LEU A 326 -11.71 19.24 -0.41
N PRO A 327 -12.60 18.77 -1.30
CA PRO A 327 -13.97 19.27 -1.34
C PRO A 327 -14.67 18.96 0.00
N ALA A 328 -15.59 19.84 0.40
CA ALA A 328 -16.46 19.58 1.55
C ALA A 328 -17.22 18.26 1.34
N CYS A 329 -17.30 17.45 2.39
CA CYS A 329 -17.86 16.11 2.29
C CYS A 329 -19.36 16.15 2.55
N THR A 330 -20.17 16.14 1.49
CA THR A 330 -21.62 16.03 1.65
C THR A 330 -22.01 14.59 2.02
N PRO A 331 -22.64 14.33 3.18
CA PRO A 331 -23.06 13.00 3.56
C PRO A 331 -24.15 12.48 2.61
N ILE A 332 -23.95 11.26 2.11
CA ILE A 332 -24.96 10.55 1.32
C ILE A 332 -25.69 9.61 2.26
N VAL A 333 -26.95 9.92 2.56
CA VAL A 333 -27.82 9.06 3.36
C VAL A 333 -28.60 8.13 2.45
N THR A 334 -28.73 6.87 2.85
CA THR A 334 -29.43 5.84 2.07
C THR A 334 -30.24 4.99 3.03
N ASP A 335 -31.56 5.23 3.03
CA ASP A 335 -32.52 4.57 3.91
C ASP A 335 -32.95 3.20 3.40
N SER A 336 -33.62 2.45 4.29
CA SER A 336 -34.23 1.17 3.95
C SER A 336 -33.21 0.20 3.33
N VAL A 337 -32.10 -0.02 4.03
CA VAL A 337 -31.01 -0.92 3.66
C VAL A 337 -30.98 -2.11 4.62
N TRP A 338 -30.75 -3.31 4.10
CA TRP A 338 -30.41 -4.47 4.91
C TRP A 338 -28.98 -4.31 5.43
N VAL A 339 -28.83 -4.10 6.73
CA VAL A 339 -27.55 -3.91 7.43
C VAL A 339 -27.11 -5.21 8.12
N PRO A 340 -25.95 -5.79 7.76
CA PRO A 340 -25.39 -6.97 8.40
C PRO A 340 -25.04 -6.74 9.88
N THR A 341 -25.26 -7.76 10.69
CA THR A 341 -25.00 -7.74 12.13
C THR A 341 -23.55 -8.13 12.48
N LEU A 342 -22.57 -7.36 11.99
CA LEU A 342 -21.13 -7.72 12.10
C LEU A 342 -20.50 -7.56 13.49
N HIS A 343 -21.26 -7.14 14.50
CA HIS A 343 -20.75 -6.83 15.84
C HIS A 343 -21.03 -7.94 16.87
N ASP A 344 -21.97 -8.86 16.59
CA ASP A 344 -22.36 -9.93 17.51
C ASP A 344 -21.72 -11.28 17.10
N PRO A 345 -20.79 -11.83 17.90
CA PRO A 345 -20.14 -13.11 17.61
C PRO A 345 -21.09 -14.31 17.62
N ALA A 346 -22.27 -14.20 18.24
CA ALA A 346 -23.28 -15.25 18.17
C ALA A 346 -24.01 -15.26 16.82
N GLN A 347 -24.00 -14.13 16.10
CA GLN A 347 -24.76 -13.92 14.88
C GLN A 347 -23.88 -13.96 13.63
N HIS A 348 -22.65 -13.45 13.70
CA HIS A 348 -21.81 -13.33 12.52
C HIS A 348 -20.36 -13.78 12.78
N ALA A 349 -19.84 -14.65 11.92
CA ALA A 349 -18.50 -15.23 12.04
C ALA A 349 -17.38 -14.18 12.12
N LEU A 350 -17.52 -13.08 11.37
CA LEU A 350 -16.56 -11.98 11.39
C LEU A 350 -16.43 -11.35 12.78
N ALA A 351 -17.50 -11.29 13.58
CA ALA A 351 -17.55 -10.65 14.90
C ALA A 351 -16.70 -11.39 15.96
N SER A 352 -16.43 -12.68 15.75
CA SER A 352 -15.53 -13.49 16.58
C SER A 352 -14.07 -13.06 16.41
N THR A 353 -13.30 -13.05 17.50
CA THR A 353 -11.84 -12.89 17.43
C THR A 353 -11.20 -14.16 16.89
N TRP A 354 -10.64 -14.11 15.69
CA TRP A 354 -9.81 -15.20 15.19
C TRP A 354 -8.49 -15.27 15.98
N GLN A 355 -8.17 -16.45 16.52
CA GLN A 355 -6.89 -16.74 17.18
C GLN A 355 -6.15 -17.82 16.39
N GLU A 356 -5.05 -17.43 15.73
CA GLU A 356 -4.25 -18.32 14.87
C GLU A 356 -3.50 -19.40 15.68
N SER A 357 -3.27 -19.17 16.97
CA SER A 357 -2.36 -19.95 17.82
C SER A 357 -2.88 -21.30 18.34
N GLN A 358 -4.12 -21.72 18.06
CA GLN A 358 -4.66 -22.94 18.67
C GLN A 358 -4.83 -24.16 17.75
N ARG A 359 -4.59 -24.07 16.43
CA ARG A 359 -5.01 -25.16 15.51
C ARG A 359 -3.91 -25.94 14.79
N HIS A 360 -2.65 -25.53 14.82
CA HIS A 360 -1.64 -26.27 14.05
C HIS A 360 -1.24 -27.64 14.60
N PHE A 361 -1.83 -28.12 15.71
CA PHE A 361 -1.59 -29.48 16.23
C PHE A 361 -2.85 -30.27 16.63
N SER A 362 -4.03 -29.67 16.69
CA SER A 362 -5.22 -30.33 17.27
C SER A 362 -6.27 -30.78 16.24
N GLU A 363 -6.00 -30.67 14.94
CA GLU A 363 -6.91 -31.16 13.88
C GLU A 363 -7.11 -32.70 13.90
N LEU A 364 -6.49 -33.41 14.86
CA LEU A 364 -6.65 -34.84 15.10
C LEU A 364 -7.31 -35.21 16.44
N GLU A 365 -7.63 -34.24 17.31
CA GLU A 365 -8.36 -34.52 18.54
C GLU A 365 -9.75 -33.88 18.51
N LEU A 366 -10.77 -34.76 18.47
CA LEU A 366 -12.17 -34.44 18.71
C LEU A 366 -12.31 -33.80 20.11
N GLN A 367 -12.12 -32.48 20.22
CA GLN A 367 -12.50 -31.75 21.40
C GLN A 367 -14.01 -31.53 21.40
N SER A 368 -14.65 -32.13 22.39
CA SER A 368 -16.06 -32.06 22.75
C SER A 368 -16.51 -30.63 23.09
N ASP A 369 -17.61 -30.23 22.46
CA ASP A 369 -18.71 -29.39 22.94
C ASP A 369 -18.41 -28.32 24.01
N HIS A 370 -18.49 -27.04 23.56
CA HIS A 370 -19.23 -25.93 24.18
C HIS A 370 -18.66 -24.52 23.92
N SER A 371 -17.60 -24.36 23.12
CA SER A 371 -17.28 -23.03 22.56
C SER A 371 -17.58 -23.01 21.06
N SER A 372 -18.46 -22.11 20.64
CA SER A 372 -18.77 -21.76 19.24
C SER A 372 -17.56 -21.13 18.54
N ALA A 373 -16.45 -21.86 18.46
CA ALA A 373 -15.22 -21.42 17.84
C ALA A 373 -15.41 -21.41 16.31
N THR A 374 -15.65 -20.23 15.78
CA THR A 374 -15.73 -19.96 14.33
C THR A 374 -14.56 -20.65 13.61
N THR A 375 -14.86 -21.49 12.62
CA THR A 375 -13.83 -22.11 11.77
C THR A 375 -13.22 -21.04 10.85
N TRP A 376 -11.98 -21.26 10.38
CA TRP A 376 -11.35 -20.32 9.43
C TRP A 376 -12.23 -20.10 8.20
N LEU A 377 -12.81 -21.18 7.68
CA LEU A 377 -13.69 -21.13 6.51
C LEU A 377 -14.91 -20.24 6.76
N ALA A 378 -15.60 -20.42 7.89
CA ALA A 378 -16.73 -19.57 8.26
C ALA A 378 -16.33 -18.10 8.46
N PHE A 379 -15.15 -17.85 9.04
CA PHE A 379 -14.62 -16.49 9.17
C PHE A 379 -14.32 -15.86 7.80
N GLN A 380 -13.73 -16.62 6.89
CA GLN A 380 -13.43 -16.19 5.53
C GLN A 380 -14.71 -15.90 4.74
N ASP A 381 -15.71 -16.78 4.81
CA ASP A 381 -17.00 -16.62 4.13
C ASP A 381 -17.72 -15.36 4.66
N GLY A 382 -17.79 -15.20 5.99
CA GLY A 382 -18.39 -14.00 6.59
C GLY A 382 -17.62 -12.71 6.27
N LEU A 383 -16.29 -12.76 6.15
CA LEU A 383 -15.50 -11.62 5.70
C LEU A 383 -15.78 -11.29 4.23
N GLN A 384 -15.92 -12.31 3.37
CA GLN A 384 -16.25 -12.13 1.97
C GLN A 384 -17.64 -11.50 1.80
N GLU A 385 -18.64 -12.01 2.50
CA GLU A 385 -19.99 -11.44 2.54
C GLU A 385 -19.99 -9.97 2.99
N ALA A 386 -19.20 -9.63 4.02
CA ALA A 386 -19.06 -8.25 4.49
C ALA A 386 -18.40 -7.33 3.46
N VAL A 387 -17.37 -7.81 2.75
CA VAL A 387 -16.69 -7.07 1.67
C VAL A 387 -17.62 -6.85 0.47
N GLU A 388 -18.35 -7.89 0.05
CA GLU A 388 -19.33 -7.80 -1.04
C GLU A 388 -20.45 -6.81 -0.70
N TRP A 389 -21.01 -6.89 0.52
CA TRP A 389 -22.02 -5.95 0.98
C TRP A 389 -21.49 -4.52 0.99
N ALA A 390 -20.28 -4.29 1.53
CA ALA A 390 -19.68 -2.95 1.58
C ALA A 390 -19.42 -2.38 0.17
N GLY A 391 -19.00 -3.22 -0.77
CA GLY A 391 -18.87 -2.84 -2.18
C GLY A 391 -20.20 -2.41 -2.81
N LEU A 392 -21.28 -3.18 -2.57
CA LEU A 392 -22.62 -2.82 -3.05
C LEU A 392 -23.15 -1.54 -2.38
N ALA A 393 -22.87 -1.34 -1.09
CA ALA A 393 -23.21 -0.12 -0.36
C ALA A 393 -22.46 1.11 -0.90
N SER A 394 -21.17 0.95 -1.21
CA SER A 394 -20.34 1.98 -1.86
C SER A 394 -20.94 2.41 -3.21
N LEU A 395 -21.38 1.44 -4.01
CA LEU A 395 -22.02 1.67 -5.31
C LEU A 395 -23.46 2.21 -5.21
N GLY A 396 -24.06 2.21 -4.02
CA GLY A 396 -25.47 2.56 -3.84
C GLY A 396 -26.41 1.58 -4.54
N ALA A 397 -26.01 0.31 -4.62
CA ALA A 397 -26.72 -0.70 -5.40
C ALA A 397 -28.13 -0.97 -4.86
N THR A 398 -29.08 -1.25 -5.75
CA THR A 398 -30.46 -1.58 -5.35
C THR A 398 -30.60 -2.91 -4.59
N PRO A 399 -29.80 -3.98 -4.82
CA PRO A 399 -30.00 -5.27 -4.15
C PRO A 399 -29.87 -5.26 -2.63
N ILE A 400 -29.23 -4.24 -2.04
CA ILE A 400 -29.12 -4.12 -0.58
C ILE A 400 -30.32 -3.43 0.06
N ARG A 401 -31.27 -2.89 -0.72
CA ARG A 401 -32.46 -2.21 -0.17
C ARG A 401 -33.50 -3.22 0.35
N THR A 402 -34.21 -2.86 1.41
CA THR A 402 -35.21 -3.71 2.07
C THR A 402 -36.44 -3.99 1.22
N PHE A 403 -36.77 -3.06 0.32
CA PHE A 403 -37.91 -3.16 -0.61
C PHE A 403 -37.54 -3.71 -1.98
N THR A 404 -36.27 -4.07 -2.21
CA THR A 404 -35.87 -4.64 -3.50
C THR A 404 -36.42 -6.05 -3.64
N ARG A 405 -37.19 -6.26 -4.71
CA ARG A 405 -37.60 -7.60 -5.13
C ARG A 405 -36.44 -8.22 -5.90
N SER A 406 -36.11 -9.46 -5.61
CA SER A 406 -35.16 -10.22 -6.41
C SER A 406 -35.68 -10.30 -7.84
N ASP A 407 -35.04 -9.59 -8.77
CA ASP A 407 -35.22 -9.88 -10.19
C ASP A 407 -34.60 -11.26 -10.48
N ALA A 408 -35.10 -11.98 -11.48
CA ALA A 408 -34.58 -13.28 -11.89
C ALA A 408 -33.08 -13.23 -12.27
N THR A 409 -32.52 -12.03 -12.47
CA THR A 409 -31.13 -11.78 -12.82
C THR A 409 -30.21 -11.50 -11.63
N CYS A 410 -30.74 -11.16 -10.45
CA CYS A 410 -29.95 -10.80 -9.27
C CYS A 410 -29.85 -11.97 -8.30
N VAL A 411 -28.66 -12.56 -8.18
CA VAL A 411 -28.40 -13.73 -7.30
C VAL A 411 -27.92 -13.30 -5.90
N TYR A 412 -27.65 -12.02 -5.70
CA TYR A 412 -27.16 -11.51 -4.43
C TYR A 412 -28.26 -11.51 -3.36
N SER A 413 -27.92 -12.00 -2.17
CA SER A 413 -28.73 -11.86 -0.96
C SER A 413 -27.91 -11.19 0.14
N PRO A 414 -28.48 -10.24 0.91
CA PRO A 414 -27.78 -9.64 2.05
C PRO A 414 -27.25 -10.71 3.04
N PRO A 415 -26.07 -10.48 3.65
CA PRO A 415 -25.50 -11.39 4.65
C PRO A 415 -26.47 -11.66 5.79
N SER A 416 -26.57 -12.91 6.24
CA SER A 416 -27.47 -13.28 7.33
C SER A 416 -26.72 -13.46 8.65
N PRO A 417 -27.19 -12.87 9.76
CA PRO A 417 -28.40 -12.07 9.87
C PRO A 417 -28.18 -10.59 9.53
N SER A 418 -29.21 -9.98 8.93
CA SER A 418 -29.29 -8.55 8.62
C SER A 418 -30.55 -7.94 9.24
N GLN A 419 -30.51 -6.63 9.49
CA GLN A 419 -31.65 -5.87 10.02
C GLN A 419 -31.93 -4.65 9.13
N PRO A 420 -33.18 -4.16 9.05
CA PRO A 420 -33.48 -2.91 8.36
C PRO A 420 -32.77 -1.74 9.05
N GLY A 421 -32.18 -0.85 8.25
CA GLY A 421 -31.54 0.36 8.75
C GLY A 421 -31.30 1.36 7.63
N ARG A 422 -30.41 2.31 7.89
CA ARG A 422 -29.91 3.26 6.88
C ARG A 422 -28.39 3.30 6.92
N ILE A 423 -27.78 3.84 5.87
CA ILE A 423 -26.33 4.05 5.82
C ILE A 423 -26.02 5.52 5.60
N VAL A 424 -24.96 6.02 6.22
CA VAL A 424 -24.34 7.30 5.92
C VAL A 424 -23.01 7.03 5.24
N LYS A 425 -22.83 7.59 4.04
CA LYS A 425 -21.60 7.46 3.26
C LYS A 425 -20.91 8.82 3.14
N LEU A 426 -19.63 8.85 3.52
CA LEU A 426 -18.73 10.00 3.39
C LEU A 426 -17.60 9.63 2.42
N ARG A 427 -17.18 10.57 1.57
CA ARG A 427 -16.12 10.33 0.58
C ARG A 427 -15.19 11.53 0.48
N TRP A 428 -13.89 11.26 0.57
CA TRP A 428 -12.82 12.23 0.34
C TRP A 428 -12.03 11.81 -0.89
N SER A 429 -12.12 12.60 -1.95
CA SER A 429 -11.33 12.42 -3.16
C SER A 429 -11.19 13.72 -3.92
N GLY A 430 -10.14 13.82 -4.75
CA GLY A 430 -10.07 14.85 -5.78
C GLY A 430 -11.20 14.71 -6.80
N THR A 431 -11.44 15.76 -7.58
CA THR A 431 -12.37 15.69 -8.71
C THR A 431 -11.72 14.91 -9.86
N SER A 432 -12.50 14.54 -10.89
CA SER A 432 -11.92 13.89 -12.07
C SER A 432 -10.89 14.78 -12.80
N ALA A 433 -10.97 16.11 -12.64
CA ALA A 433 -10.07 17.07 -13.25
C ALA A 433 -8.88 17.44 -12.35
N GLN A 434 -9.03 17.32 -11.03
CA GLN A 434 -8.01 17.62 -10.04
C GLN A 434 -7.82 16.41 -9.12
N ALA A 435 -6.97 15.48 -9.56
CA ALA A 435 -6.52 14.41 -8.69
C ALA A 435 -5.67 14.99 -7.54
N LEU A 436 -5.77 14.41 -6.34
CA LEU A 436 -5.00 14.81 -5.16
C LEU A 436 -4.52 13.58 -4.39
N LEU A 437 -3.50 13.77 -3.56
CA LEU A 437 -3.00 12.74 -2.66
C LEU A 437 -3.60 12.92 -1.26
N LEU A 438 -4.02 11.82 -0.64
CA LEU A 438 -4.42 11.77 0.76
C LEU A 438 -3.25 11.28 1.62
N SER A 439 -2.98 11.98 2.72
CA SER A 439 -1.90 11.59 3.63
C SER A 439 -2.34 10.40 4.50
N PRO A 440 -1.44 9.44 4.77
CA PRO A 440 -1.62 8.41 5.78
C PRO A 440 -2.00 8.97 7.15
N LEU A 441 -1.48 10.15 7.51
CA LEU A 441 -1.82 10.85 8.74
C LEU A 441 -3.30 11.22 8.80
N LEU A 442 -3.85 11.85 7.75
CA LEU A 442 -5.28 12.18 7.67
C LEU A 442 -6.14 10.93 7.81
N ILE A 443 -5.82 9.88 7.05
CA ILE A 443 -6.56 8.61 7.07
C ILE A 443 -6.56 8.02 8.48
N SER A 444 -5.42 8.06 9.18
CA SER A 444 -5.29 7.53 10.53
C SER A 444 -6.06 8.35 11.57
N GLN A 445 -6.09 9.68 11.43
CA GLN A 445 -6.90 10.55 12.28
C GLN A 445 -8.39 10.28 12.08
N ILE A 446 -8.84 10.08 10.83
CA ILE A 446 -10.22 9.68 10.53
C ILE A 446 -10.53 8.31 11.14
N ALA A 447 -9.63 7.33 11.01
CA ALA A 447 -9.82 6.01 11.63
C ALA A 447 -9.95 6.10 13.16
N ALA A 448 -9.16 6.97 13.82
CA ALA A 448 -9.26 7.19 15.27
C ALA A 448 -10.58 7.87 15.69
N GLU A 449 -11.16 8.73 14.85
CA GLU A 449 -12.49 9.30 15.06
C GLU A 449 -13.60 8.25 14.91
N VAL A 450 -13.47 7.37 13.92
CA VAL A 450 -14.40 6.24 13.71
C VAL A 450 -14.34 5.25 14.87
N ASP A 451 -13.14 4.92 15.37
CA ASP A 451 -12.96 4.04 16.53
C ASP A 451 -13.70 4.58 17.77
N ARG A 452 -13.58 5.89 18.01
CA ARG A 452 -14.28 6.60 19.09
C ARG A 452 -15.79 6.58 18.93
N LEU A 453 -16.31 6.81 17.71
CA LEU A 453 -17.75 6.72 17.44
C LEU A 453 -18.28 5.33 17.78
N VAL A 454 -17.68 4.29 17.21
CA VAL A 454 -18.13 2.88 17.37
C VAL A 454 -18.04 2.45 18.84
N ALA A 455 -16.98 2.86 19.56
CA ALA A 455 -16.85 2.60 20.99
C ALA A 455 -17.91 3.33 21.83
N ALA A 456 -18.17 4.61 21.54
CA ALA A 456 -19.17 5.42 22.24
C ALA A 456 -20.59 4.85 22.04
N SER A 457 -20.96 4.51 20.80
CA SER A 457 -22.25 3.90 20.46
C SER A 457 -22.47 2.53 21.12
N SER A 458 -21.40 1.77 21.38
CA SER A 458 -21.47 0.50 22.11
C SER A 458 -21.69 0.69 23.61
N SER A 459 -21.21 1.81 24.17
CA SER A 459 -21.25 2.08 25.61
C SER A 459 -22.57 2.67 26.10
N SER A 460 -23.26 3.46 25.27
CA SER A 460 -24.45 4.21 25.68
C SER A 460 -25.53 3.25 26.21
N LYS A 461 -25.89 3.43 27.48
CA LYS A 461 -27.10 2.81 28.03
C LYS A 461 -28.25 3.58 27.41
N SER A 462 -29.10 2.89 26.64
CA SER A 462 -30.27 3.52 26.02
C SER A 462 -31.07 4.27 27.09
N PRO A 463 -31.16 5.61 27.03
CA PRO A 463 -32.09 6.32 27.90
C PRO A 463 -33.50 5.89 27.50
N SER A 464 -34.29 5.52 28.50
CA SER A 464 -35.52 4.73 28.39
C SER A 464 -36.71 5.43 27.71
N SER A 465 -36.52 6.31 26.73
CA SER A 465 -37.66 7.00 26.09
C SER A 465 -37.46 7.47 24.63
N GLY A 466 -36.57 6.89 23.83
CA GLY A 466 -36.51 7.19 22.40
C GLY A 466 -35.81 6.13 21.56
N ALA A 467 -36.29 5.92 20.34
CA ALA A 467 -35.64 5.09 19.32
C ALA A 467 -34.31 5.75 18.89
N SER A 468 -33.22 5.45 19.60
CA SER A 468 -31.89 5.92 19.23
C SER A 468 -31.28 4.95 18.23
N GLU A 469 -31.01 5.42 17.01
CA GLU A 469 -30.16 4.70 16.08
C GLU A 469 -28.75 4.55 16.67
N LYS A 470 -28.09 3.43 16.35
CA LYS A 470 -26.73 3.14 16.80
C LYS A 470 -25.83 2.75 15.63
N VAL A 471 -24.56 3.13 15.75
CA VAL A 471 -23.48 2.70 14.86
C VAL A 471 -22.68 1.62 15.58
N GLN A 472 -22.91 0.35 15.21
CA GLN A 472 -22.27 -0.80 15.88
C GLN A 472 -20.95 -1.21 15.22
N TRP A 473 -20.75 -0.80 13.97
CA TRP A 473 -19.53 -1.01 13.20
C TRP A 473 -19.46 0.03 12.09
N ALA A 474 -18.31 0.14 11.43
CA ALA A 474 -18.09 1.04 10.31
C ALA A 474 -17.11 0.41 9.30
N THR A 475 -17.16 0.86 8.04
CA THR A 475 -16.15 0.49 7.05
C THR A 475 -15.38 1.69 6.57
N LEU A 476 -14.06 1.55 6.47
CA LEU A 476 -13.19 2.53 5.84
C LEU A 476 -12.50 1.86 4.66
N SER A 477 -12.72 2.38 3.45
CA SER A 477 -12.11 1.87 2.21
C SER A 477 -11.25 2.94 1.57
N CYS A 478 -10.09 2.53 1.05
CA CYS A 478 -9.14 3.42 0.40
C CYS A 478 -8.78 2.87 -0.97
N SER A 479 -8.75 3.76 -1.96
CA SER A 479 -8.29 3.45 -3.32
C SER A 479 -7.01 4.21 -3.66
N GLY A 480 -6.12 3.55 -4.38
CA GLY A 480 -4.85 4.10 -4.83
C GLY A 480 -4.92 4.70 -6.22
N PHE A 481 -3.75 5.10 -6.71
CA PHE A 481 -3.57 5.48 -8.09
C PHE A 481 -3.29 4.25 -8.95
N PRO A 482 -4.01 4.04 -10.06
CA PRO A 482 -3.83 2.89 -10.93
C PRO A 482 -2.45 2.88 -11.61
N HIS A 483 -1.82 4.05 -11.75
CA HIS A 483 -0.51 4.24 -12.37
C HIS A 483 0.65 4.37 -11.38
N ALA A 484 0.39 4.30 -10.06
CA ALA A 484 1.45 4.40 -9.05
C ALA A 484 2.47 3.26 -9.19
N PRO A 485 3.78 3.52 -9.31
CA PRO A 485 4.77 2.48 -9.61
C PRO A 485 5.11 1.59 -8.38
N LEU A 486 4.44 1.82 -7.26
CA LEU A 486 4.58 1.07 -6.02
C LEU A 486 3.37 0.18 -5.80
N THR A 487 3.62 -1.10 -5.54
CA THR A 487 2.58 -2.00 -5.06
C THR A 487 2.38 -1.79 -3.57
N TRP A 488 1.12 -1.69 -3.16
CA TRP A 488 0.68 -1.75 -1.78
C TRP A 488 1.10 -3.10 -1.19
N ARG A 489 2.12 -3.11 -0.34
CA ARG A 489 2.52 -4.30 0.38
C ARG A 489 3.03 -3.93 1.76
N ALA A 490 2.36 -4.45 2.78
CA ALA A 490 3.08 -4.92 3.94
C ALA A 490 4.14 -5.93 3.44
N LYS A 491 5.43 -5.65 3.65
CA LYS A 491 6.58 -6.44 3.13
C LYS A 491 6.53 -7.93 3.53
N VAL A 492 5.64 -8.29 4.45
CA VAL A 492 5.26 -9.65 4.82
C VAL A 492 3.81 -9.59 5.34
N PRO A 493 2.92 -10.56 5.07
CA PRO A 493 1.72 -10.69 5.89
C PRO A 493 2.18 -10.78 7.35
N PHE A 494 1.68 -9.89 8.20
CA PHE A 494 2.09 -9.86 9.61
C PHE A 494 1.89 -11.24 10.30
N SER A 495 1.04 -12.11 9.75
CA SER A 495 0.85 -13.50 10.20
C SER A 495 2.12 -14.37 10.17
N SER A 496 3.11 -14.09 9.33
CA SER A 496 4.38 -14.86 9.35
C SER A 496 5.25 -14.57 10.58
N LEU A 497 5.10 -13.38 11.18
CA LEU A 497 5.71 -13.04 12.47
C LEU A 497 4.90 -13.61 13.65
N TYR A 498 3.67 -14.08 13.40
CA TYR A 498 2.75 -14.60 14.42
C TYR A 498 2.31 -16.06 14.21
N GLY A 499 3.04 -16.86 13.42
CA GLY A 499 2.91 -18.32 13.45
C GLY A 499 2.79 -19.05 12.12
N ALA A 500 2.69 -18.38 10.98
CA ALA A 500 2.77 -19.06 9.68
C ALA A 500 4.22 -19.48 9.39
N LYS A 501 4.65 -20.59 10.01
CA LYS A 501 5.93 -21.26 9.73
C LYS A 501 5.92 -21.65 8.24
N GLU A 502 6.95 -21.24 7.48
CA GLU A 502 7.14 -21.68 6.10
C GLU A 502 6.87 -23.20 6.01
N LEU A 503 5.96 -23.61 5.11
CA LEU A 503 5.71 -25.02 4.81
C LEU A 503 7.06 -25.75 4.66
N PRO A 504 7.29 -26.88 5.37
CA PRO A 504 8.57 -27.57 5.34
C PRO A 504 8.73 -28.26 3.98
N GLY A 505 9.26 -27.53 3.00
CA GLY A 505 9.52 -28.05 1.67
C GLY A 505 10.87 -27.65 1.09
N ASN A 506 11.67 -26.85 1.81
CA ASN A 506 12.89 -26.28 1.23
C ASN A 506 14.04 -26.10 2.24
N LYS A 507 14.32 -27.13 3.04
CA LYS A 507 15.60 -27.24 3.76
C LYS A 507 16.27 -28.57 3.42
N THR A 508 17.29 -28.52 2.56
CA THR A 508 18.37 -29.51 2.55
C THR A 508 19.17 -29.31 3.84
N GLY A 509 18.84 -30.10 4.87
CA GLY A 509 19.56 -30.08 6.15
C GLY A 509 20.83 -30.91 6.07
N LEU A 510 21.96 -30.28 6.39
CA LEU A 510 23.01 -30.94 7.17
C LEU A 510 22.87 -30.44 8.62
N PRO A 511 23.02 -31.30 9.64
CA PRO A 511 22.84 -30.92 11.03
C PRO A 511 24.09 -30.23 11.57
N ALA A 512 23.94 -29.04 12.14
CA ALA A 512 24.96 -28.44 13.00
C ALA A 512 24.68 -28.85 14.45
N GLN A 513 25.64 -29.59 15.03
CA GLN A 513 25.69 -29.92 16.44
C GLN A 513 25.96 -28.69 17.29
N VAL A 514 25.38 -28.74 18.50
CA VAL A 514 25.59 -27.84 19.63
C VAL A 514 27.00 -28.03 20.18
N ALA A 515 27.73 -26.94 20.39
CA ALA A 515 28.83 -26.88 21.35
C ALA A 515 29.02 -25.44 21.87
N THR A 516 29.36 -25.38 23.14
CA THR A 516 29.36 -24.28 24.12
C THR A 516 30.58 -23.36 24.05
N GLN A 517 30.46 -22.21 24.73
CA GLN A 517 31.46 -21.19 25.09
C GLN A 517 32.90 -21.71 25.29
N ASP A 518 33.91 -20.94 24.85
CA ASP A 518 34.80 -20.18 25.77
C ASP A 518 35.77 -19.20 25.08
N VAL A 519 36.33 -18.33 25.92
CA VAL A 519 37.10 -17.08 25.73
C VAL A 519 38.55 -17.25 25.19
N SER A 520 39.09 -16.20 24.53
CA SER A 520 40.51 -15.71 24.49
C SER A 520 40.95 -15.30 23.06
N MET A 521 41.22 -14.01 22.79
CA MET A 521 42.52 -13.29 22.82
C MET A 521 43.52 -13.66 21.70
N THR A 522 44.14 -12.61 21.13
CA THR A 522 45.29 -12.53 20.19
C THR A 522 45.02 -12.78 18.71
N ASP A 523 45.86 -12.37 17.76
CA ASP A 523 46.57 -11.13 17.41
C ASP A 523 47.16 -11.40 16.00
N ALA A 524 47.40 -10.34 15.22
CA ALA A 524 48.38 -10.23 14.14
C ALA A 524 48.35 -11.10 12.84
N SER A 525 48.88 -10.43 11.79
CA SER A 525 49.50 -10.92 10.55
C SER A 525 48.55 -11.25 9.38
N SER A 526 48.46 -10.47 8.29
CA SER A 526 49.46 -10.01 7.31
C SER A 526 50.18 -11.16 6.57
N SER A 527 49.87 -11.31 5.28
CA SER A 527 50.78 -11.83 4.26
C SER A 527 50.39 -11.27 2.90
N GLU A 528 51.27 -10.41 2.40
CA GLU A 528 51.41 -9.98 1.01
C GLU A 528 52.07 -11.09 0.16
N ASP A 529 52.14 -10.83 -1.15
CA ASP A 529 52.99 -11.44 -2.18
C ASP A 529 52.55 -12.82 -2.72
N ASP A 530 52.61 -13.17 -4.01
CA ASP A 530 53.51 -12.74 -5.09
C ASP A 530 52.82 -12.75 -6.47
N ASP A 531 53.40 -11.94 -7.35
CA ASP A 531 53.30 -11.91 -8.81
C ASP A 531 53.72 -13.25 -9.46
N GLU A 532 53.23 -13.54 -10.68
CA GLU A 532 54.08 -13.98 -11.80
C GLU A 532 53.34 -13.72 -13.12
N GLU A 533 53.96 -12.85 -13.93
CA GLU A 533 53.75 -12.72 -15.37
C GLU A 533 54.51 -13.85 -16.07
N ASP A 534 53.92 -14.43 -17.13
CA ASP A 534 54.70 -15.08 -18.17
C ASP A 534 54.11 -14.78 -19.54
N ALA A 535 54.99 -14.30 -20.40
CA ALA A 535 54.77 -13.84 -21.74
C ALA A 535 55.01 -14.94 -22.79
N ASP A 536 54.51 -14.65 -24.00
CA ASP A 536 54.92 -15.15 -25.31
C ASP A 536 54.74 -16.65 -25.65
N SER A 537 53.99 -16.93 -26.72
CA SER A 537 54.63 -17.37 -27.97
C SER A 537 53.63 -17.60 -29.10
N ASP A 538 54.10 -17.18 -30.27
CA ASP A 538 53.53 -17.20 -31.61
C ASP A 538 53.60 -18.60 -32.27
N SER A 539 52.78 -18.72 -33.33
CA SER A 539 52.98 -19.51 -34.55
C SER A 539 52.22 -20.84 -34.78
N SER A 540 51.58 -20.82 -35.96
CA SER A 540 51.47 -21.87 -36.98
C SER A 540 50.09 -22.48 -37.26
N LEU A 541 49.79 -22.37 -38.55
CA LEU A 541 48.70 -22.95 -39.33
C LEU A 541 48.81 -24.47 -39.39
N ASP A 542 47.68 -25.17 -39.27
CA ASP A 542 47.46 -26.37 -40.08
C ASP A 542 45.96 -26.68 -40.27
N MET A 543 45.65 -27.17 -41.47
CA MET A 543 44.31 -27.38 -42.03
C MET A 543 43.75 -28.78 -41.72
N ASP A 544 42.41 -28.83 -41.78
CA ASP A 544 41.53 -29.99 -41.99
C ASP A 544 41.31 -31.02 -40.87
N GLY A 545 40.02 -31.18 -40.52
CA GLY A 545 39.55 -32.31 -39.73
C GLY A 545 38.18 -32.09 -39.09
N GLN A 546 37.11 -32.37 -39.84
CA GLN A 546 35.71 -32.34 -39.42
C GLN A 546 35.46 -32.74 -37.95
N ARG A 547 35.04 -31.79 -37.11
CA ARG A 547 34.33 -32.10 -35.85
C ARG A 547 33.20 -31.10 -35.60
N ALA A 548 32.01 -31.67 -35.40
CA ALA A 548 30.74 -31.00 -35.19
C ALA A 548 30.78 -29.95 -34.06
N PRO A 549 30.02 -28.84 -34.17
CA PRO A 549 30.02 -27.80 -33.15
C PRO A 549 29.37 -28.30 -31.86
N LYS A 550 30.18 -28.50 -30.82
CA LYS A 550 29.72 -28.67 -29.44
C LYS A 550 29.03 -27.38 -29.00
N ARG A 551 27.69 -27.36 -29.08
CA ARG A 551 26.84 -26.33 -28.49
C ARG A 551 27.15 -26.18 -27.00
N LYS A 552 27.87 -25.12 -26.62
CA LYS A 552 28.00 -24.67 -25.23
C LYS A 552 26.59 -24.32 -24.73
N THR A 553 26.02 -25.16 -23.89
CA THR A 553 24.78 -24.88 -23.17
C THR A 553 25.05 -23.75 -22.19
N LYS A 554 24.65 -22.52 -22.55
CA LYS A 554 24.60 -21.39 -21.62
C LYS A 554 23.84 -21.84 -20.37
N LYS A 555 24.55 -21.98 -19.24
CA LYS A 555 23.95 -22.14 -17.92
C LYS A 555 23.05 -20.93 -17.71
N ARG A 556 21.74 -21.14 -17.82
CA ARG A 556 20.72 -20.16 -17.47
C ARG A 556 20.94 -19.84 -15.99
N SER A 557 21.49 -18.66 -15.72
CA SER A 557 21.60 -18.10 -14.37
C SER A 557 20.20 -18.16 -13.75
N LYS A 558 20.05 -19.04 -12.75
CA LYS A 558 18.86 -19.04 -11.90
C LYS A 558 19.00 -17.77 -11.07
N ARG A 559 18.28 -16.71 -11.45
CA ARG A 559 18.12 -15.54 -10.59
C ARG A 559 17.47 -16.02 -9.30
N ASN A 560 18.24 -16.03 -8.23
CA ASN A 560 17.72 -16.20 -6.89
C ASN A 560 16.89 -14.95 -6.59
N ILE A 561 15.58 -15.15 -6.50
CA ILE A 561 14.68 -14.17 -5.92
C ILE A 561 15.10 -14.09 -4.44
N GLY A 562 15.56 -12.92 -3.99
CA GLY A 562 15.74 -12.68 -2.57
C GLY A 562 14.40 -12.89 -1.87
N LYS A 563 14.38 -13.58 -0.72
CA LYS A 563 13.17 -13.99 0.01
C LYS A 563 12.19 -12.85 0.39
N ASN A 564 12.54 -11.59 0.11
CA ASN A 564 11.81 -10.39 0.59
C ASN A 564 11.38 -9.44 -0.55
N GLN A 565 11.44 -9.85 -1.82
CA GLN A 565 11.11 -8.97 -2.95
C GLN A 565 9.90 -9.50 -3.72
N THR A 566 8.85 -8.69 -3.76
CA THR A 566 7.60 -9.08 -4.39
C THR A 566 7.06 -7.86 -5.15
N GLU A 567 7.12 -7.90 -6.48
CA GLU A 567 6.48 -6.89 -7.37
C GLU A 567 5.09 -7.46 -7.79
N HIS A 568 4.16 -6.69 -8.40
CA HIS A 568 2.88 -7.19 -8.94
C HIS A 568 2.48 -6.52 -10.27
N THR A 569 1.52 -7.12 -10.98
CA THR A 569 1.14 -6.84 -12.37
C THR A 569 0.63 -5.42 -12.54
N PHE A 570 1.39 -4.57 -13.24
CA PHE A 570 0.89 -3.29 -13.75
C PHE A 570 0.17 -3.53 -15.07
N THR A 571 -1.12 -3.85 -14.98
CA THR A 571 -2.05 -3.62 -16.08
C THR A 571 -2.78 -2.31 -15.81
N PRO A 572 -2.63 -1.28 -16.66
CA PRO A 572 -3.35 -0.01 -16.52
C PRO A 572 -4.87 -0.15 -16.39
N SER A 573 -5.42 -1.32 -16.77
CA SER A 573 -6.85 -1.60 -16.83
C SER A 573 -7.46 -2.29 -15.62
N THR A 574 -6.68 -2.82 -14.65
CA THR A 574 -7.25 -3.49 -13.46
C THR A 574 -7.26 -2.64 -12.21
N GLY A 575 -6.59 -1.48 -12.24
CA GLY A 575 -7.02 -0.22 -11.61
C GLY A 575 -7.24 -0.12 -10.09
N GLU A 576 -7.27 -1.20 -9.33
CA GLU A 576 -7.72 -1.18 -7.94
C GLU A 576 -6.63 -1.77 -7.04
N THR A 577 -5.60 -0.98 -6.80
CA THR A 577 -4.82 -1.12 -5.56
C THR A 577 -5.65 -0.45 -4.47
N GLY A 578 -6.15 -1.27 -3.55
CA GLY A 578 -7.17 -0.89 -2.59
C GLY A 578 -7.05 -1.65 -1.28
N TRP A 579 -7.57 -1.07 -0.20
CA TRP A 579 -7.81 -1.79 1.04
C TRP A 579 -9.17 -1.39 1.58
N ILE A 580 -9.82 -2.32 2.24
CA ILE A 580 -11.04 -2.11 2.98
C ILE A 580 -10.79 -2.56 4.41
N SER A 581 -11.29 -1.80 5.37
CA SER A 581 -11.17 -2.11 6.77
C SER A 581 -12.51 -1.98 7.48
N PHE A 582 -12.73 -2.84 8.46
CA PHE A 582 -13.93 -2.90 9.28
C PHE A 582 -13.56 -2.55 10.72
N CYS A 583 -14.18 -1.52 11.26
CA CYS A 583 -14.14 -1.17 12.67
C CYS A 583 -15.37 -1.78 13.35
N LEU A 584 -15.16 -2.76 14.21
CA LEU A 584 -16.22 -3.58 14.81
C LEU A 584 -16.32 -3.27 16.31
N GLY A 585 -17.51 -2.82 16.75
CA GLY A 585 -17.81 -2.63 18.16
C GLY A 585 -17.76 -3.94 18.95
N GLN A 586 -17.60 -3.85 20.26
CA GLN A 586 -17.66 -5.02 21.13
C GLN A 586 -19.07 -5.22 21.68
N ALA A 587 -19.62 -6.42 21.51
CA ALA A 587 -20.82 -6.82 22.23
C ALA A 587 -20.57 -6.80 23.75
N LYS A 588 -21.54 -6.28 24.50
CA LYS A 588 -21.51 -6.31 25.97
C LYS A 588 -21.59 -7.75 26.44
N SER A 589 -20.47 -8.31 26.90
CA SER A 589 -20.49 -9.60 27.60
C SER A 589 -21.21 -9.42 28.94
N LYS A 590 -22.31 -10.15 29.14
CA LYS A 590 -23.14 -10.11 30.36
C LYS A 590 -22.39 -10.53 31.65
N VAL A 591 -21.15 -11.03 31.55
CA VAL A 591 -20.49 -11.78 32.62
C VAL A 591 -19.58 -10.90 33.52
N VAL A 592 -19.22 -9.67 33.13
CA VAL A 592 -18.22 -8.86 33.88
C VAL A 592 -18.72 -7.43 34.10
N GLU A 593 -19.71 -7.24 34.98
CA GLU A 593 -20.34 -5.94 35.21
C GLU A 593 -19.83 -5.17 36.46
N LYS A 594 -18.78 -5.67 37.15
CA LYS A 594 -18.37 -5.14 38.47
C LYS A 594 -17.06 -4.34 38.54
N GLN A 595 -16.33 -4.10 37.45
CA GLN A 595 -15.13 -3.26 37.47
C GLN A 595 -15.30 -2.00 36.61
N ALA A 596 -14.90 -0.85 37.16
CA ALA A 596 -15.00 0.47 36.54
C ALA A 596 -14.41 0.45 35.11
N ALA A 597 -15.29 0.51 34.12
CA ALA A 597 -14.98 0.20 32.74
C ALA A 597 -14.29 1.39 32.07
N THR A 598 -12.97 1.31 31.89
CA THR A 598 -12.30 2.05 30.82
C THR A 598 -12.99 1.70 29.49
N PRO A 599 -13.34 2.67 28.64
CA PRO A 599 -14.01 2.40 27.37
C PRO A 599 -13.16 1.43 26.55
N ARG A 600 -13.75 0.28 26.21
CA ARG A 600 -13.06 -0.73 25.41
C ARG A 600 -12.98 -0.26 23.96
N SER A 601 -11.80 -0.37 23.37
CA SER A 601 -11.54 0.04 22.00
C SER A 601 -12.12 -0.96 20.98
N SER A 602 -12.48 -0.47 19.79
CA SER A 602 -13.19 -1.22 18.74
C SER A 602 -12.24 -2.10 17.94
N ARG A 603 -12.60 -3.32 17.53
CA ARG A 603 -11.71 -4.25 16.81
C ARG A 603 -11.56 -3.88 15.32
N TRP A 604 -10.36 -3.94 14.75
CA TRP A 604 -10.16 -3.66 13.31
C TRP A 604 -9.82 -4.93 12.52
N VAL A 605 -10.44 -5.08 11.34
CA VAL A 605 -10.09 -6.10 10.34
C VAL A 605 -9.77 -5.37 9.04
N LEU A 606 -8.53 -5.45 8.56
CA LEU A 606 -8.11 -4.81 7.32
C LEU A 606 -7.85 -5.88 6.25
N VAL A 607 -8.45 -5.69 5.09
CA VAL A 607 -8.30 -6.54 3.91
C VAL A 607 -7.61 -5.73 2.82
N GLU A 608 -6.41 -6.14 2.44
CA GLU A 608 -5.74 -5.63 1.26
C GLU A 608 -6.25 -6.43 0.05
N LEU A 609 -6.82 -5.71 -0.92
CA LEU A 609 -7.27 -6.28 -2.18
C LEU A 609 -6.04 -6.45 -3.05
N ILE A 610 -5.53 -7.68 -3.15
CA ILE A 610 -4.52 -7.98 -4.15
C ILE A 610 -5.28 -8.09 -5.47
N GLY A 611 -5.11 -7.07 -6.31
CA GLY A 611 -5.62 -7.07 -7.68
C GLY A 611 -5.42 -8.45 -8.29
N THR A 612 -6.55 -9.02 -8.73
CA THR A 612 -6.55 -10.28 -9.46
C THR A 612 -5.74 -10.05 -10.73
N ASP A 613 -4.87 -10.99 -11.09
CA ASP A 613 -4.49 -11.10 -12.49
C ASP A 613 -5.80 -11.50 -13.18
N THR A 614 -6.58 -10.52 -13.68
CA THR A 614 -7.92 -10.73 -14.29
C THR A 614 -7.86 -11.53 -15.59
N ARG A 615 -6.74 -12.21 -15.87
CA ARG A 615 -6.55 -13.11 -17.00
C ARG A 615 -6.79 -14.55 -16.58
N SER A 616 -8.03 -14.85 -16.16
CA SER A 616 -8.59 -16.20 -16.17
C SER A 616 -9.15 -16.53 -17.54
#